data_AF-A0A8T4V292-F1
#
_entry.id   AF-A0A8T4V292-F1
#
_cell.length_a   1.000
_cell.length_b   1.000
_cell.length_c   1.000
_cell.angle_alpha   90.00
_cell.angle_beta   90.00
_cell.angle_gamma   90.00
#
_symmetry.space_group_name_H-M   'P 1'
#
loop_
_entity.id
_entity.type
_entity.pdbx_description
1 polymer ?
#
loop_
_entity_poly.entity_id
_entity_poly.type
_entity_poly.pdbx_seq_one_letter_code
_entity_poly.pdbx_strand_id
1 'polypeptide(L)'
;MKEQFQELYYKHYKKLFFIPLILVILALSVLVWNYSTTGDIMDKDVSLKGGTTATVYSEIPFENLEQILEERFSEDFIVRDLKEFGSNTKIGTVIEVSNVDGDDLKIALEEITG
;
A
#
# COMPACT_ATOMS: atom_id res chain seq x y z
N MET A 1 -0.17 -41.66 -21.68
CA MET A 1 0.18 -40.39 -20.98
C MET A 1 -0.74 -40.12 -19.79
N LYS A 2 -2.07 -40.07 -19.94
CA LYS A 2 -3.01 -39.87 -18.80
C LYS A 2 -2.97 -41.00 -17.76
N GLU A 3 -2.94 -42.26 -18.18
CA GLU A 3 -2.93 -43.42 -17.27
C GLU A 3 -1.64 -43.51 -16.44
N GLN A 4 -0.49 -43.25 -17.04
CA GLN A 4 0.81 -43.24 -16.34
C GLN A 4 0.88 -42.16 -15.24
N PHE A 5 0.26 -41.00 -15.47
CA PHE A 5 0.21 -39.92 -14.48
C PHE A 5 -0.72 -40.27 -13.31
N GLN A 6 -1.86 -40.91 -13.61
CA GLN A 6 -2.78 -41.42 -12.59
C GLN A 6 -2.13 -42.49 -11.72
N GLU A 7 -1.43 -43.46 -12.32
CA GLU A 7 -0.71 -44.50 -11.56
C GLU A 7 0.38 -43.91 -10.66
N LEU A 8 1.15 -42.93 -11.16
CA LEU A 8 2.17 -42.24 -10.35
C LEU A 8 1.53 -41.50 -9.16
N TYR A 9 0.42 -40.80 -9.39
CA TYR A 9 -0.34 -40.10 -8.37
C TYR A 9 -0.88 -41.07 -7.32
N TYR A 10 -1.64 -42.10 -7.71
CA TYR A 10 -2.21 -43.07 -6.76
C TYR A 10 -1.14 -43.87 -6.00
N LYS A 11 0.02 -44.12 -6.61
CA LYS A 11 1.14 -44.80 -5.95
C LYS A 11 1.83 -43.93 -4.88
N HIS A 12 1.83 -42.61 -5.04
CA HIS A 12 2.59 -41.69 -4.17
C HIS A 12 1.77 -40.55 -3.57
N TYR A 13 0.44 -40.56 -3.65
CA TYR A 13 -0.41 -39.41 -3.28
C TYR A 13 -0.14 -38.89 -1.86
N LYS A 14 0.12 -39.80 -0.90
CA LYS A 14 0.48 -39.44 0.48
C LYS A 14 1.79 -38.66 0.56
N LYS A 15 2.78 -39.02 -0.25
CA LYS A 15 4.06 -38.29 -0.34
C LYS A 15 3.87 -36.96 -1.08
N LEU A 16 3.05 -36.97 -2.12
CA LEU A 16 2.75 -35.77 -2.91
C LEU A 16 1.99 -34.71 -2.10
N PHE A 17 1.23 -35.11 -1.09
CA PHE A 17 0.56 -34.20 -0.14
C PHE A 17 1.53 -33.38 0.71
N PHE A 18 2.74 -33.88 1.00
CA PHE A 18 3.71 -33.10 1.78
C PHE A 18 4.25 -31.90 1.02
N ILE A 19 4.25 -31.93 -0.32
CA ILE A 19 4.70 -30.80 -1.15
C ILE A 19 3.85 -29.54 -0.90
N PRO A 20 2.51 -29.56 -1.06
CA PRO A 20 1.69 -28.39 -0.75
C PRO A 20 1.71 -28.07 0.76
N LEU A 21 1.83 -29.06 1.64
CA LEU A 21 1.94 -28.80 3.09
C LEU A 21 3.20 -28.00 3.44
N ILE A 22 4.36 -28.39 2.89
CA ILE A 22 5.62 -27.65 3.08
C ILE A 22 5.50 -26.26 2.49
N LEU A 23 4.87 -26.11 1.32
CA LEU A 23 4.65 -24.80 0.70
C LEU A 23 3.81 -23.88 1.61
N VAL A 24 2.75 -24.40 2.23
CA VAL A 24 1.94 -23.66 3.21
C VAL A 24 2.78 -23.26 4.42
N ILE A 25 3.60 -24.16 4.97
CA ILE A 25 4.49 -23.86 6.11
C ILE A 25 5.49 -22.75 5.74
N LEU A 26 6.07 -22.79 4.55
CA LEU A 26 6.98 -21.76 4.07
C LEU A 26 6.26 -20.41 3.92
N ALA A 27 5.05 -20.40 3.34
CA ALA A 27 4.26 -19.18 3.22
C ALA A 27 3.94 -18.57 4.59
N LEU A 28 3.52 -19.38 5.56
CA LEU A 28 3.27 -18.92 6.93
C LEU A 28 4.54 -18.40 7.60
N SER A 29 5.68 -19.05 7.36
CA SER A 29 6.98 -18.60 7.89
C SER A 29 7.36 -17.22 7.37
N VAL A 30 7.12 -16.95 6.08
CA VAL A 30 7.34 -15.62 5.48
C VAL A 30 6.45 -14.56 6.13
N LEU A 31 5.16 -14.85 6.34
CA LEU A 31 4.24 -13.90 6.99
C LEU A 31 4.66 -13.57 8.43
N VAL A 32 5.07 -14.59 9.20
CA VAL A 32 5.57 -14.41 10.57
C VAL A 32 6.87 -13.61 10.59
N TRP A 33 7.77 -13.89 9.64
CA TRP A 33 9.02 -13.14 9.51
C TRP A 33 8.75 -11.65 9.26
N ASN A 34 7.92 -11.33 8.26
CA ASN A 34 7.54 -9.94 7.96
C ASN A 34 6.95 -9.25 9.18
N TYR A 35 5.97 -9.87 9.84
CA TYR A 35 5.33 -9.30 11.02
C TYR A 35 6.33 -9.04 12.17
N SER A 36 7.30 -9.93 12.37
CA SER A 36 8.33 -9.75 13.40
C SER A 36 9.34 -8.65 13.08
N THR A 37 9.60 -8.35 11.80
CA THR A 37 10.59 -7.36 11.39
C THR A 37 10.01 -5.97 11.17
N THR A 38 8.81 -5.88 10.58
CA THR A 38 8.19 -4.60 10.18
C THR A 38 6.98 -4.23 11.04
N GLY A 39 6.46 -5.16 11.85
CA GLY A 39 5.20 -4.99 12.57
C GLY A 39 3.96 -5.27 11.73
N ASP A 40 4.13 -5.53 10.43
CA ASP A 40 3.06 -5.83 9.47
C ASP A 40 3.32 -7.13 8.71
N ILE A 41 2.27 -7.89 8.40
CA ILE A 41 2.39 -9.17 7.68
C ILE A 41 2.87 -9.00 6.22
N MET A 42 2.72 -7.80 5.66
CA MET A 42 3.08 -7.41 4.30
C MET A 42 3.11 -5.89 4.21
N ASP A 43 3.89 -5.34 3.28
CA ASP A 43 3.88 -3.92 2.97
C ASP A 43 2.47 -3.49 2.51
N LYS A 44 1.90 -2.53 3.22
CA LYS A 44 0.60 -1.94 2.93
C LYS A 44 0.79 -0.50 2.50
N ASP A 45 0.05 -0.11 1.47
CA ASP A 45 -0.06 1.27 1.03
C ASP A 45 -0.91 2.11 2.02
N VAL A 46 -0.81 3.43 1.96
CA VAL A 46 -1.50 4.36 2.88
C VAL A 46 -3.01 4.17 2.87
N SER A 47 -3.58 3.80 1.71
CA SER A 47 -5.01 3.48 1.56
C SER A 47 -5.46 2.27 2.39
N LEU A 48 -4.55 1.34 2.70
CA LEU A 48 -4.82 0.11 3.46
C LEU A 48 -4.37 0.21 4.93
N LYS A 49 -3.36 1.02 5.23
CA LYS A 49 -2.93 1.32 6.62
C LYS A 49 -3.90 2.24 7.34
N GLY A 50 -4.59 3.12 6.59
CA GLY A 50 -5.32 4.24 7.17
C GLY A 50 -4.37 5.34 7.65
N GLY A 51 -4.91 6.50 7.99
CA GLY A 51 -4.08 7.63 8.45
C GLY A 51 -4.78 8.97 8.32
N THR A 52 -3.98 10.01 8.09
CA THR A 52 -4.43 11.39 7.97
C THR A 52 -4.71 11.71 6.50
N THR A 53 -5.89 12.29 6.25
CA THR A 53 -6.28 12.80 4.93
C THR A 53 -6.51 14.30 5.02
N ALA A 54 -5.86 15.06 4.15
CA ALA A 54 -6.04 16.50 4.03
C ALA A 54 -6.51 16.87 2.62
N THR A 55 -7.44 17.82 2.53
CA THR A 55 -7.92 18.34 1.25
C THR A 55 -7.60 19.83 1.16
N VAL A 56 -6.79 20.19 0.17
CA VAL A 56 -6.47 21.58 -0.16
C VAL A 56 -7.29 22.00 -1.37
N TYR A 57 -8.22 22.94 -1.17
CA TYR A 57 -9.01 23.51 -2.26
C TYR A 57 -8.19 24.56 -2.99
N SER A 58 -7.81 24.25 -4.23
CA SER A 58 -7.06 25.14 -5.12
C SER A 58 -7.25 24.69 -6.55
N GLU A 59 -7.47 25.65 -7.44
CA GLU A 59 -7.53 25.41 -8.89
C GLU A 59 -6.12 25.23 -9.49
N ILE A 60 -5.08 25.68 -8.78
CA ILE A 60 -3.69 25.65 -9.23
C ILE A 60 -3.06 24.29 -8.85
N PRO A 61 -2.36 23.61 -9.77
CA PRO A 61 -1.62 22.40 -9.44
C PRO A 61 -0.37 22.70 -8.62
N PHE A 62 -0.13 21.88 -7.60
CA PHE A 62 1.12 21.88 -6.83
C PHE A 62 2.06 20.85 -7.45
N GLU A 63 2.99 21.31 -8.29
CA GLU A 63 4.01 20.43 -8.87
C GLU A 63 4.96 19.93 -7.77
N ASN A 64 5.29 18.64 -7.82
CA ASN A 64 6.21 17.98 -6.89
C ASN A 64 5.77 17.97 -5.41
N LEU A 65 4.50 18.25 -5.11
CA LEU A 65 4.00 18.25 -3.73
C LEU A 65 4.22 16.91 -3.02
N GLU A 66 4.01 15.80 -3.73
CA GLU A 66 4.26 14.44 -3.21
C GLU A 66 5.72 14.27 -2.78
N GLN A 67 6.66 14.53 -3.68
CA GLN A 67 8.10 14.42 -3.40
C GLN A 67 8.54 15.34 -2.25
N ILE A 68 8.04 16.58 -2.19
CA ILE A 68 8.38 17.53 -1.11
C ILE A 68 7.91 16.99 0.25
N LEU A 69 6.71 16.41 0.30
CA LEU A 69 6.15 15.85 1.54
C LEU A 69 6.88 14.57 1.94
N GLU A 70 7.19 13.68 1.01
CA GLU A 70 7.98 12.47 1.25
C GLU A 70 9.37 12.79 1.78
N GLU A 71 10.08 13.75 1.18
CA GLU A 71 11.39 14.20 1.64
C GLU A 71 11.33 14.83 3.05
N ARG A 72 10.24 15.55 3.36
CA ARG A 72 10.07 16.23 4.66
C ARG A 72 9.77 15.27 5.81
N PHE A 73 8.90 14.29 5.58
CA PHE A 73 8.40 13.40 6.65
C PHE A 73 9.03 12.01 6.62
N SER A 74 9.78 11.65 5.58
CA SER A 74 10.33 10.29 5.39
C SER A 74 9.24 9.20 5.44
N GLU A 75 8.07 9.53 4.92
CA GLU A 75 6.88 8.67 4.85
C GLU A 75 6.33 8.73 3.42
N ASP A 76 5.65 7.67 2.98
CA ASP A 76 5.01 7.64 1.67
C ASP A 76 3.74 8.52 1.67
N PHE A 77 3.58 9.35 0.64
CA PHE A 77 2.40 10.20 0.45
C PHE A 77 1.67 9.81 -0.83
N ILE A 78 0.34 9.90 -0.80
CA ILE A 78 -0.48 9.87 -2.01
C ILE A 78 -1.05 11.26 -2.24
N VAL A 79 -0.70 11.89 -3.36
CA VAL A 79 -1.26 13.18 -3.76
C VAL A 79 -2.12 13.02 -5.01
N ARG A 80 -3.39 13.41 -4.91
CA ARG A 80 -4.38 13.22 -6.00
C ARG A 80 -5.17 14.49 -6.26
N ASP A 81 -5.29 14.84 -7.54
CA ASP A 81 -6.13 15.95 -7.96
C ASP A 81 -7.62 15.63 -7.80
N LEU A 82 -8.36 16.57 -7.20
CA LEU A 82 -9.81 16.62 -7.22
C LEU A 82 -10.27 17.40 -8.44
N LYS A 83 -11.14 16.77 -9.22
CA LYS A 83 -11.79 17.39 -10.37
C LYS A 83 -13.29 17.47 -10.11
N GLU A 84 -13.89 18.55 -10.58
CA GLU A 84 -15.34 18.71 -10.55
C GLU A 84 -16.01 17.63 -11.41
N PHE A 85 -17.08 17.04 -10.88
CA PHE A 85 -17.81 15.99 -11.59
C PHE A 85 -18.45 16.55 -12.87
N GLY A 86 -18.13 15.96 -14.02
CA GLY A 86 -18.66 16.39 -15.32
C GLY A 86 -17.84 17.48 -16.01
N SER A 87 -16.76 17.97 -15.40
CA SER A 87 -15.77 18.85 -16.03
C SER A 87 -14.35 18.31 -15.82
N ASN A 88 -13.37 18.85 -16.55
CA ASN A 88 -11.95 18.58 -16.31
C ASN A 88 -11.31 19.66 -15.43
N THR A 89 -12.13 20.51 -14.80
CA THR A 89 -11.66 21.59 -13.93
C THR A 89 -11.17 21.02 -12.61
N LYS A 90 -9.91 21.33 -12.26
CA LYS A 90 -9.35 21.00 -10.96
C LYS A 90 -9.97 21.94 -9.91
N ILE A 91 -10.45 21.37 -8.81
CA ILE A 91 -11.06 22.09 -7.69
C ILE A 91 -10.28 21.92 -6.37
N GLY A 92 -9.32 21.01 -6.35
CA GLY A 92 -8.48 20.79 -5.18
C GLY A 92 -7.50 19.64 -5.34
N THR A 93 -6.83 19.31 -4.25
CA THR A 93 -5.87 18.22 -4.13
C THR A 93 -6.12 17.49 -2.82
N VAL A 94 -6.20 16.16 -2.85
CA VAL A 94 -6.24 15.29 -1.67
C VAL A 94 -4.83 14.79 -1.41
N ILE A 95 -4.42 14.85 -0.15
CA ILE A 95 -3.17 14.29 0.36
C ILE A 95 -3.52 13.22 1.40
N GLU A 96 -2.94 12.03 1.27
CA GLU A 96 -3.11 10.91 2.21
C GLU A 96 -1.75 10.43 2.71
N VAL A 97 -1.64 10.19 4.02
CA VAL A 97 -0.42 9.70 4.68
C VAL A 97 -0.75 8.87 5.91
N SER A 98 0.06 7.84 6.21
CA SER A 98 -0.24 6.90 7.30
C SER A 98 0.15 7.39 8.69
N ASN A 99 1.37 7.91 8.86
CA ASN A 99 1.99 8.10 10.18
C ASN A 99 2.31 9.56 10.53
N VAL A 100 1.66 10.52 9.86
CA VAL A 100 1.87 11.95 10.14
C VAL A 100 0.65 12.52 10.86
N ASP A 101 0.91 13.25 11.95
CA ASP A 101 -0.13 13.91 12.73
C ASP A 101 -0.86 14.99 11.92
N GLY A 102 -2.16 15.17 12.18
CA GLY A 102 -2.98 16.12 11.45
C GLY A 102 -2.55 17.57 11.61
N ASP A 103 -2.09 17.96 12.79
CA ASP A 103 -1.63 19.34 13.05
C ASP A 103 -0.29 19.60 12.37
N ASP A 104 0.63 18.64 12.42
CA ASP A 104 1.94 18.73 11.74
C ASP A 104 1.77 18.77 10.22
N LEU A 105 0.88 17.94 9.65
CA LEU A 105 0.56 17.95 8.24
C LEU A 105 -0.04 19.29 7.83
N LYS A 106 -0.96 19.83 8.64
CA LYS A 106 -1.58 21.14 8.36
C LYS A 106 -0.53 22.25 8.31
N ILE A 107 0.37 22.33 9.28
CA ILE A 107 1.44 23.34 9.31
C ILE A 107 2.31 23.23 8.06
N ALA A 108 2.70 22.00 7.69
CA ALA A 108 3.52 21.78 6.51
C ALA A 108 2.81 22.18 5.21
N LEU A 109 1.51 21.89 5.09
CA LEU A 109 0.72 22.28 3.92
C LEU A 109 0.57 23.80 3.85
N GLU A 110 0.25 24.49 4.93
CA GLU A 110 0.15 25.96 4.97
C GLU A 110 1.47 26.65 4.55
N GLU A 111 2.62 26.11 4.95
CA GLU A 111 3.93 26.62 4.54
C GLU A 111 4.24 26.43 3.04
N ILE A 112 3.80 25.31 2.46
CA ILE A 112 4.07 24.96 1.05
C ILE A 112 3.07 25.63 0.11
N THR A 113 1.80 25.72 0.52
CA THR A 113 0.71 26.16 -0.36
C THR A 113 0.31 27.62 -0.20
N GLY A 114 0.69 28.27 0.92
CA GLY A 114 0.36 29.67 1.23
C GLY A 114 -1.13 29.92 1.40
#